data_AF-A0A977L822-F1
#
_entry.id   AF-A0A977L822-F1
#
_cell.length_a   1.000
_cell.length_b   1.000
_cell.length_c   1.000
_cell.angle_alpha   90.00
_cell.angle_beta   90.00
_cell.angle_gamma   90.00
#
_symmetry.space_group_name_H-M   'P 1'
#
loop_
_entity.id
_entity.type
_entity.pdbx_description
1 polymer ?
#
loop_
_entity_poly.entity_id
_entity_poly.type
_entity_poly.pdbx_seq_one_letter_code
_entity_poly.pdbx_strand_id
1 'polypeptide(L)'
;MTDDKKQTYDFICFTDLAYEFDLSEKKEIEKKIKRRLKYYNLGDYNQDRVDYIRQLKNDLYLEISQTTKSKYFHKSKSNYADLADFNIDRMTTDYNKKYDKVDKDELMGMINFAIYLYHMR
;
A
#
# COMPACT_ATOMS: atom_id res chain seq x y z
N MET A 1 -7.36 -8.10 -16.56
CA MET A 1 -7.36 -6.73 -17.10
C MET A 1 -6.20 -6.01 -16.44
N THR A 2 -5.11 -5.77 -17.18
CA THR A 2 -4.02 -4.89 -16.74
C THR A 2 -4.49 -3.47 -16.97
N ASP A 3 -5.20 -2.89 -16.00
CA ASP A 3 -5.28 -1.44 -15.93
C ASP A 3 -3.84 -0.94 -15.79
N ASP A 4 -3.35 -0.21 -16.78
CA ASP A 4 -2.15 0.60 -16.70
C ASP A 4 -2.39 1.67 -15.62
N LYS A 5 -2.36 1.27 -14.34
CA LYS A 5 -2.29 2.21 -13.23
C LYS A 5 -1.01 2.99 -13.44
N LYS A 6 -1.19 4.25 -13.85
CA LYS A 6 -0.13 5.24 -14.03
C LYS A 6 0.82 5.12 -12.84
N GLN A 7 2.07 4.77 -13.12
CA GLN A 7 3.07 4.65 -12.08
C GLN A 7 3.33 6.04 -11.51
N THR A 8 3.13 6.21 -10.22
CA THR A 8 3.35 7.45 -9.49
C THR A 8 4.46 7.27 -8.48
N TYR A 9 5.03 8.38 -8.00
CA TYR A 9 6.11 8.32 -7.02
C TYR A 9 5.72 7.47 -5.82
N ASP A 10 4.54 7.75 -5.25
CA ASP A 10 4.10 7.12 -4.01
C ASP A 10 3.70 5.66 -4.24
N PHE A 11 3.05 5.35 -5.36
CA PHE A 11 2.68 3.98 -5.69
C PHE A 11 3.91 3.08 -5.90
N ILE A 12 4.97 3.59 -6.54
CA ILE A 12 6.24 2.87 -6.66
C ILE A 12 6.84 2.62 -5.28
N CYS A 13 6.94 3.68 -4.47
CA CYS A 13 7.47 3.55 -3.10
C CYS A 13 6.68 2.49 -2.33
N PHE A 14 5.35 2.57 -2.36
CA PHE A 14 4.49 1.65 -1.63
C PHE A 14 4.66 0.20 -2.10
N THR A 15 4.62 -0.04 -3.42
CA THR A 15 4.71 -1.41 -3.97
C THR A 15 6.05 -2.07 -3.69
N ASP A 16 7.16 -1.33 -3.69
CA ASP A 16 8.46 -1.88 -3.29
C ASP A 16 8.54 -2.09 -1.77
N LEU A 17 8.07 -1.13 -0.96
CA LEU A 17 8.04 -1.22 0.50
C LEU A 17 7.12 -2.32 1.03
N ALA A 18 6.08 -2.72 0.29
CA ALA A 18 5.20 -3.82 0.66
C ALA A 18 5.93 -5.19 0.74
N TYR A 19 7.12 -5.29 0.15
CA TYR A 19 8.03 -6.42 0.27
C TYR A 19 9.12 -6.21 1.31
N GLU A 20 9.12 -5.10 2.04
CA GLU A 20 10.05 -4.84 3.16
C GLU A 20 9.53 -5.53 4.43
N PHE A 21 10.16 -6.65 4.78
CA PHE A 21 9.80 -7.42 5.98
C PHE A 21 10.79 -7.25 7.12
N ASP A 22 12.07 -7.07 6.80
CA ASP A 22 13.15 -6.91 7.76
C ASP A 22 13.98 -5.64 7.46
N LEU A 23 14.53 -5.04 8.51
CA LEU A 23 15.46 -3.92 8.44
C LEU A 23 16.72 -4.26 7.61
N SER A 24 17.08 -5.53 7.52
CA SER A 24 18.17 -6.00 6.66
C SER A 24 17.91 -5.74 5.17
N GLU A 25 16.64 -5.67 4.75
CA GLU A 25 16.23 -5.44 3.36
C GLU A 25 16.13 -3.96 2.98
N LYS A 26 16.18 -3.05 3.96
CA LYS A 26 15.98 -1.60 3.76
C LYS A 26 16.83 -1.03 2.63
N LYS A 27 18.14 -1.34 2.64
CA LYS A 27 19.07 -0.82 1.62
C LYS A 27 18.76 -1.34 0.22
N GLU A 28 18.36 -2.60 0.10
CA GLU A 28 18.04 -3.19 -1.20
C GLU A 28 16.71 -2.66 -1.74
N ILE A 29 15.73 -2.42 -0.89
CA ILE A 29 14.46 -1.80 -1.29
C ILE A 29 14.66 -0.33 -1.69
N GLU A 30 15.45 0.44 -0.95
CA GLU A 30 15.77 1.82 -1.34
C GLU A 30 16.51 1.88 -2.69
N LYS A 31 17.41 0.93 -2.97
CA LYS A 31 18.04 0.80 -4.31
C LYS A 31 17.00 0.51 -5.39
N LYS A 32 16.04 -0.38 -5.15
CA LYS A 32 14.96 -0.70 -6.10
C LYS A 32 14.07 0.51 -6.37
N ILE A 33 13.65 1.23 -5.33
CA ILE A 33 12.87 2.46 -5.44
C ILE A 33 13.61 3.48 -6.28
N LYS A 34 14.87 3.79 -5.96
CA LYS A 34 15.73 4.71 -6.75
C LYS A 34 15.77 4.34 -8.23
N ARG A 35 15.97 3.05 -8.52
CA ARG A 35 16.01 2.54 -9.90
C ARG A 35 14.68 2.74 -10.62
N ARG A 36 13.56 2.43 -9.96
CA ARG A 36 12.21 2.53 -10.55
C ARG A 36 11.77 3.99 -10.74
N LEU A 37 12.03 4.86 -9.77
CA LEU A 37 11.76 6.31 -9.90
C LEU A 37 12.48 6.91 -11.11
N LYS A 38 13.76 6.57 -11.30
CA LYS A 38 14.53 6.98 -12.48
C LYS A 38 13.94 6.41 -13.78
N TYR A 39 13.57 5.13 -13.79
CA TYR A 39 13.02 4.48 -14.98
C TYR A 39 11.71 5.12 -15.46
N TYR A 40 10.83 5.51 -14.52
CA TYR A 40 9.55 6.16 -14.84
C TYR A 40 9.61 7.69 -14.86
N ASN A 41 10.79 8.29 -14.67
CA ASN A 41 10.99 9.74 -14.61
C ASN A 41 10.06 10.45 -13.59
N LEU A 42 10.01 9.94 -12.36
CA LEU A 42 9.08 10.40 -11.31
C LEU A 42 9.72 11.36 -10.29
N GLY A 43 10.91 11.87 -10.59
CA GLY A 43 11.68 12.74 -9.70
C GLY A 43 12.73 11.99 -8.87
N ASP A 44 13.48 12.76 -8.08
CA ASP A 44 14.57 12.25 -7.26
C ASP A 44 14.07 11.56 -6.00
N TYR A 45 14.86 10.59 -5.52
CA TYR A 45 14.59 9.91 -4.27
C TYR A 45 14.61 10.88 -3.08
N ASN A 46 13.51 10.91 -2.34
CA ASN A 46 13.35 11.69 -1.12
C ASN A 46 13.09 10.74 0.07
N GLN A 47 14.00 10.74 1.05
CA GLN A 47 13.91 9.86 2.22
C GLN A 47 12.66 10.13 3.06
N ASP A 48 12.36 11.39 3.37
CA ASP A 48 11.22 11.76 4.21
C ASP A 48 9.90 11.31 3.58
N ARG A 49 9.81 11.40 2.24
CA ARG A 49 8.64 10.92 1.50
C ARG A 49 8.54 9.39 1.57
N VAL A 50 9.64 8.68 1.38
CA VAL A 50 9.68 7.21 1.47
C VAL A 50 9.33 6.74 2.88
N ASP A 51 9.83 7.42 3.92
CA ASP A 51 9.54 7.10 5.31
C ASP A 51 8.06 7.34 5.63
N TYR A 52 7.45 8.41 5.09
CA TYR A 52 6.01 8.66 5.18
C TYR A 52 5.19 7.53 4.55
N ILE A 53 5.55 7.07 3.34
CA ILE A 53 4.89 5.93 2.68
C ILE A 53 5.13 4.62 3.43
N ARG A 54 6.31 4.43 4.03
CA ARG A 54 6.61 3.26 4.88
C ARG A 54 5.71 3.23 6.11
N GLN A 55 5.44 4.38 6.73
CA GLN A 55 4.51 4.46 7.86
C GLN A 55 3.09 4.12 7.42
N LEU A 56 2.62 4.66 6.28
CA LEU A 56 1.33 4.27 5.68
C LEU A 56 1.24 2.76 5.47
N LYS A 57 2.28 2.16 4.89
CA LYS A 57 2.39 0.71 4.68
C LYS A 57 2.26 -0.06 6.00
N ASN A 58 3.05 0.30 7.01
CA ASN A 58 3.02 -0.38 8.31
C ASN A 58 1.63 -0.34 8.94
N ASP A 59 1.00 0.83 8.95
CA ASP A 59 -0.32 1.02 9.54
C ASP A 59 -1.41 0.27 8.76
N LEU A 60 -1.30 0.16 7.44
CA LEU A 60 -2.20 -0.66 6.63
C LEU A 60 -2.06 -2.14 6.94
N TYR A 61 -0.85 -2.68 6.96
CA TYR A 61 -0.63 -4.10 7.27
C TYR A 61 -1.04 -4.45 8.70
N LEU A 62 -0.80 -3.55 9.66
CA LEU A 62 -1.27 -3.71 11.04
C LEU A 62 -2.81 -3.79 11.11
N GLU A 63 -3.52 -2.97 10.33
CA GLU A 63 -4.98 -3.03 10.27
C GLU A 63 -5.49 -4.29 9.56
N ILE A 64 -4.94 -4.61 8.38
CA ILE A 64 -5.37 -5.76 7.57
C ILE A 64 -5.15 -7.08 8.34
N SER A 65 -4.03 -7.19 9.07
CA SER A 65 -3.71 -8.37 9.88
C SER A 65 -4.69 -8.62 11.04
N GLN A 66 -5.52 -7.64 11.41
CA GLN A 66 -6.57 -7.84 12.41
C GLN A 66 -7.74 -8.70 11.88
N THR A 67 -7.83 -8.91 10.56
CA THR A 67 -8.84 -9.73 9.88
C THR A 67 -10.26 -9.43 10.39
N THR A 68 -10.94 -10.39 11.01
CA THR A 68 -12.31 -10.24 11.55
C THR A 68 -12.45 -9.21 12.67
N LYS A 69 -11.34 -8.78 13.28
CA LYS A 69 -11.31 -7.73 14.31
C LYS A 69 -11.12 -6.33 13.71
N SER A 70 -10.74 -6.22 12.44
CA SER A 70 -10.63 -4.92 11.79
C SER A 70 -11.99 -4.23 11.78
N LYS A 71 -12.01 -2.94 12.09
CA LYS A 71 -13.23 -2.11 12.00
C LYS A 71 -13.74 -1.92 10.56
N TYR A 72 -12.90 -2.29 9.58
CA TYR A 72 -13.23 -2.28 8.17
C TYR A 72 -13.66 -3.66 7.65
N PHE A 73 -13.55 -4.71 8.47
CA PHE A 73 -13.98 -6.04 8.07
C PHE A 73 -15.49 -6.08 7.86
N HIS A 74 -15.90 -6.45 6.66
CA HIS A 74 -17.27 -6.70 6.28
C HIS A 74 -17.34 -8.11 5.69
N LYS A 75 -17.89 -9.05 6.45
CA LYS A 75 -17.99 -10.45 6.03
C LYS A 75 -18.67 -10.55 4.66
N SER A 76 -17.93 -10.97 3.64
CA SER A 76 -18.50 -11.27 2.33
C SER A 76 -19.43 -12.49 2.42
N LYS A 77 -20.35 -12.62 1.46
CA LYS A 77 -21.28 -13.78 1.37
C LYS A 77 -20.59 -15.07 0.89
N SER A 78 -19.28 -15.02 0.66
CA SER A 78 -18.45 -16.13 0.20
C SER A 78 -18.01 -17.02 1.37
N ASN A 79 -17.84 -18.32 1.11
CA ASN A 79 -17.23 -19.26 2.07
C ASN A 79 -15.70 -19.20 2.09
N TYR A 80 -15.08 -18.31 1.31
CA TYR A 80 -13.64 -18.09 1.22
C TYR A 80 -13.32 -16.64 1.58
N ALA A 81 -12.24 -16.42 2.34
CA ALA A 81 -11.73 -15.09 2.63
C ALA A 81 -11.35 -14.41 1.31
N ASP A 82 -12.03 -13.33 0.95
CA ASP A 82 -11.90 -12.65 -0.33
C ASP A 82 -11.48 -11.19 -0.09
N LEU A 83 -10.85 -10.58 -1.09
CA LEU A 83 -10.57 -9.12 -1.13
C LEU A 83 -11.81 -8.28 -0.77
N ALA A 84 -13.00 -8.85 -1.01
CA ALA A 84 -14.32 -8.30 -0.70
C ALA A 84 -14.66 -8.24 0.82
N ASP A 85 -13.80 -8.78 1.69
CA ASP A 85 -14.03 -8.78 3.14
C ASP A 85 -13.67 -7.44 3.82
N PHE A 86 -13.18 -6.45 3.09
CA PHE A 86 -12.85 -5.12 3.63
C PHE A 86 -13.68 -4.03 2.95
N ASN A 87 -14.23 -3.11 3.75
CA ASN A 87 -14.86 -1.89 3.25
C ASN A 87 -13.78 -0.89 2.80
N ILE A 88 -13.33 -1.05 1.54
CA ILE A 88 -12.26 -0.25 0.93
C ILE A 88 -12.62 1.24 0.94
N ASP A 89 -13.85 1.62 0.61
CA ASP A 89 -14.24 3.04 0.54
C ASP A 89 -14.10 3.75 1.91
N ARG A 90 -14.53 3.06 2.97
CA ARG A 90 -14.38 3.57 4.34
C ARG A 90 -12.91 3.64 4.73
N MET A 91 -12.14 2.61 4.40
CA MET A 91 -10.71 2.53 4.70
C MET A 91 -9.94 3.63 3.97
N THR A 92 -10.19 3.85 2.67
CA THR A 92 -9.62 4.95 1.89
C THR A 92 -9.98 6.30 2.51
N THR A 93 -11.24 6.51 2.90
CA THR A 93 -11.66 7.79 3.51
C THR A 93 -10.96 8.06 4.84
N ASP A 94 -10.85 7.06 5.71
CA ASP A 94 -10.19 7.20 7.01
C ASP A 94 -8.67 7.38 6.86
N TYR A 95 -8.03 6.61 5.98
CA TYR A 95 -6.59 6.74 5.74
C TYR A 95 -6.25 8.03 4.98
N ASN A 96 -7.12 8.54 4.11
CA ASN A 96 -6.89 9.83 3.44
C ASN A 96 -6.90 11.00 4.43
N LYS A 97 -7.67 10.91 5.53
CA LYS A 97 -7.64 11.91 6.62
C LYS A 97 -6.33 11.87 7.41
N LYS A 98 -5.72 10.69 7.53
CA LYS A 98 -4.47 10.49 8.27
C LYS A 98 -3.23 10.72 7.40
N TYR A 99 -3.32 10.38 6.12
CA TYR A 99 -2.26 10.46 5.13
C TYR A 99 -2.66 11.41 4.00
N ASP A 100 -2.85 12.66 4.35
CA ASP A 100 -3.35 13.75 3.50
C ASP A 100 -2.42 14.15 2.35
N LYS A 101 -1.17 13.66 2.35
CA LYS A 101 -0.21 13.97 1.30
C LYS A 101 -0.25 12.99 0.14
N VAL A 102 -0.99 11.87 0.24
CA VAL A 102 -1.14 10.89 -0.84
C VAL A 102 -2.45 11.17 -1.54
N ASP A 103 -2.45 11.13 -2.88
CA ASP A 103 -3.69 11.27 -3.63
C ASP A 103 -4.69 10.16 -3.26
N LYS A 104 -5.98 10.51 -3.19
CA LYS A 104 -7.01 9.58 -2.70
C LYS A 104 -7.17 8.35 -3.60
N ASP A 105 -7.08 8.52 -4.91
CA ASP A 105 -7.24 7.43 -5.87
C ASP A 105 -6.00 6.52 -5.82
N GLU A 106 -4.80 7.10 -5.67
CA GLU A 106 -3.58 6.35 -5.42
C GLU A 106 -3.66 5.55 -4.11
N LEU A 107 -4.14 6.17 -3.03
CA LEU A 107 -4.31 5.51 -1.74
C LEU A 107 -5.27 4.33 -1.82
N MET A 108 -6.39 4.48 -2.53
CA MET A 108 -7.30 3.36 -2.81
C MET A 108 -6.58 2.23 -3.55
N GLY A 109 -5.72 2.57 -4.51
CA GLY A 109 -4.86 1.62 -5.21
C GLY A 109 -3.90 0.87 -4.28
N MET A 110 -3.26 1.57 -3.33
CA MET A 110 -2.36 1.00 -2.34
C MET A 110 -3.08 0.07 -1.37
N ILE A 111 -4.27 0.45 -0.90
CA ILE A 111 -5.10 -0.37 -0.01
C ILE A 111 -5.47 -1.68 -0.69
N ASN A 112 -5.96 -1.63 -1.93
CA ASN A 112 -6.27 -2.82 -2.72
C ASN A 112 -5.04 -3.72 -2.88
N PHE A 113 -3.88 -3.13 -3.18
CA PHE A 113 -2.63 -3.87 -3.32
C PHE A 113 -2.20 -4.53 -2.01
N ALA A 114 -2.32 -3.83 -0.88
CA ALA A 114 -1.96 -4.35 0.44
C ALA A 114 -2.83 -5.54 0.85
N ILE A 115 -4.15 -5.43 0.64
CA ILE A 115 -5.11 -6.51 0.91
C ILE A 115 -4.80 -7.73 0.02
N TYR A 116 -4.59 -7.50 -1.28
CA TYR A 116 -4.18 -8.57 -2.20
C TYR A 116 -2.90 -9.26 -1.78
N LEU A 117 -1.85 -8.49 -1.44
CA LEU A 117 -0.58 -9.07 -1.04
C LEU A 117 -0.67 -9.80 0.30
N TYR A 118 -1.57 -9.40 1.19
CA TYR A 118 -1.82 -10.10 2.46
C TYR A 118 -2.49 -11.46 2.24
N HIS A 119 -3.44 -11.57 1.31
CA HIS A 119 -4.15 -12.83 1.04
C HIS A 119 -3.38 -13.80 0.12
N MET A 120 -2.48 -13.29 -0.72
CA MET A 120 -1.64 -14.11 -1.61
C MET A 120 -0.36 -14.62 -0.93
N ARG A 121 -0.10 -14.20 0.30
CA ARG A 121 1.01 -14.65 1.15
C ARG A 121 0.51 -15.67 2.16
#